data_AF-A0A257A4T1-F1
#
_entry.id   AF-A0A257A4T1-F1
#
_cell.length_a   1.000
_cell.length_b   1.000
_cell.length_c   1.000
_cell.angle_alpha   90.00
_cell.angle_beta   90.00
_cell.angle_gamma   90.00
#
_symmetry.space_group_name_H-M   'P 1'
#
loop_
_entity.id
_entity.type
_entity.pdbx_description
1 polymer ?
#
loop_
_entity_poly.entity_id
_entity_poly.type
_entity_poly.pdbx_seq_one_letter_code
_entity_poly.pdbx_strand_id
1 'polypeptide(L)'
;MRLYDFKRGHKKTLDDIASIMEELFGEVRSEEGRLIASYGALEKIEVWLEGSKMAVETTSKRVDNATAQDTLKRWNEFLFCVTGYTAKERKKKMSKT
;
A
#
# COMPACT_ATOMS: atom_id res chain seq x y z
N MET A 1 -9.51 5.06 -5.34
CA MET A 1 -9.53 3.85 -4.49
C MET A 1 -9.19 2.55 -5.24
N ARG A 2 -8.38 1.67 -4.63
CA ARG A 2 -8.09 0.28 -5.04
C ARG A 2 -8.28 -0.65 -3.85
N LEU A 3 -8.88 -1.82 -4.08
CA LEU A 3 -9.08 -2.85 -3.06
C LEU A 3 -8.11 -4.01 -3.26
N TYR A 4 -7.48 -4.45 -2.17
CA TYR A 4 -6.54 -5.57 -2.16
C TYR A 4 -7.02 -6.66 -1.20
N ASP A 5 -7.04 -7.91 -1.69
CA ASP A 5 -7.30 -9.08 -0.85
C ASP A 5 -6.01 -9.52 -0.14
N PHE A 6 -6.16 -10.02 1.08
CA PHE A 6 -5.08 -10.68 1.80
C PHE A 6 -4.93 -12.14 1.38
N LYS A 7 -3.69 -12.65 1.37
CA LYS A 7 -3.42 -14.07 1.24
C LYS A 7 -3.96 -14.81 2.47
N ARG A 8 -4.40 -16.07 2.29
CA ARG A 8 -4.97 -16.88 3.38
C ARG A 8 -3.95 -17.02 4.52
N GLY A 9 -4.32 -16.63 5.73
CA GLY A 9 -3.43 -16.63 6.91
C GLY A 9 -2.53 -15.40 7.04
N HIS A 10 -2.62 -14.44 6.10
CA HIS A 10 -1.81 -13.21 6.06
C HIS A 10 -2.65 -11.96 6.40
N LYS A 11 -3.76 -12.13 7.13
CA LYS A 11 -4.62 -11.01 7.51
C LYS A 11 -3.86 -10.12 8.49
N LYS A 12 -3.73 -8.84 8.17
CA LYS A 12 -3.05 -7.84 8.98
C LYS A 12 -4.05 -6.91 9.65
N THR A 13 -3.74 -6.46 10.85
CA THR A 13 -4.51 -5.41 11.54
C THR A 13 -4.14 -4.04 11.00
N LEU A 14 -4.90 -3.00 11.34
CA LEU A 14 -4.56 -1.64 10.95
C LEU A 14 -3.21 -1.23 11.56
N ASP A 15 -2.93 -1.64 12.81
CA ASP A 15 -1.66 -1.37 13.48
C ASP A 15 -0.48 -2.05 12.79
N ASP A 16 -0.63 -3.31 12.36
CA ASP A 16 0.43 -3.97 11.58
C ASP A 16 0.72 -3.21 10.27
N ILE A 17 -0.33 -2.71 9.61
CA ILE A 17 -0.20 -1.96 8.37
C ILE A 17 0.48 -0.62 8.66
N ALA A 18 0.14 0.05 9.77
CA ALA A 18 0.76 1.29 10.19
C ALA A 18 2.27 1.10 10.38
N SER A 19 2.71 0.08 11.12
CA SER A 19 4.14 -0.21 11.31
C SER A 19 4.87 -0.45 9.98
N ILE A 20 4.27 -1.22 9.06
CA ILE A 20 4.87 -1.47 7.74
C ILE A 20 4.92 -0.17 6.91
N MET A 21 3.89 0.67 7.00
CA MET A 21 3.89 1.98 6.33
C MET A 21 4.97 2.89 6.92
N GLU A 22 5.19 2.87 8.23
CA GLU A 22 6.22 3.67 8.88
C GLU A 22 7.62 3.24 8.45
N GLU A 23 7.88 1.93 8.40
CA GLU A 23 9.17 1.39 7.95
C GLU A 23 9.48 1.74 6.48
N LEU A 24 8.48 1.76 5.60
CA LEU A 24 8.69 1.93 4.16
C LEU A 24 8.57 3.39 3.70
N PHE A 25 7.63 4.12 4.26
CA PHE A 25 7.27 5.49 3.86
C PHE A 25 7.70 6.55 4.89
N GLY A 26 8.02 6.16 6.13
CA GLY A 26 8.45 7.08 7.19
C GLY A 26 7.29 7.57 8.04
N GLU A 27 6.92 8.85 7.93
CA GLU A 27 5.87 9.40 8.79
C GLU A 27 4.48 8.93 8.34
N VAL A 28 3.74 8.29 9.26
CA VAL A 28 2.36 7.86 9.05
C VAL A 28 1.48 8.53 10.09
N ARG A 29 0.33 9.04 9.65
CA ARG A 29 -0.69 9.64 10.50
C ARG A 29 -1.93 8.77 10.51
N SER A 30 -2.54 8.59 11.67
CA SER A 30 -3.83 7.91 11.78
C SER A 30 -4.93 8.96 11.98
N GLU A 31 -5.87 9.03 11.04
CA GLU A 31 -7.04 9.91 11.08
C GLU A 31 -8.30 9.08 10.84
N GLU A 32 -9.23 9.07 11.81
CA GLU A 32 -10.56 8.43 11.68
C GLU A 32 -10.52 6.96 11.23
N GLY A 33 -9.50 6.19 11.64
CA GLY A 33 -9.34 4.79 11.23
C GLY A 33 -8.73 4.60 9.84
N ARG A 34 -8.18 5.67 9.25
CA ARG A 34 -7.38 5.66 8.03
C ARG A 34 -5.94 6.02 8.35
N LEU A 35 -5.01 5.36 7.68
CA LEU A 35 -3.58 5.64 7.74
C LEU A 35 -3.21 6.52 6.55
N ILE A 36 -2.59 7.65 6.82
CA ILE A 36 -2.20 8.65 5.83
C ILE A 36 -0.67 8.75 5.84
N ALA A 37 -0.06 8.56 4.68
CA ALA A 37 1.37 8.75 4.47
C ALA A 37 1.66 9.50 3.17
N SER A 38 2.90 9.94 3.00
CA SER A 38 3.38 10.52 1.74
C SER A 38 4.79 10.01 1.45
N TYR A 39 5.08 9.69 0.20
CA TYR A 39 6.39 9.17 -0.17
C TYR A 39 6.74 9.41 -1.65
N GLY A 40 7.83 10.14 -1.90
CA GLY A 40 8.40 10.31 -3.24
C GLY A 40 7.40 10.84 -4.26
N ALA A 41 7.02 10.00 -5.24
CA ALA A 41 6.03 10.32 -6.26
C ALA A 41 4.57 10.28 -5.76
N LEU A 42 4.32 9.67 -4.60
CA LEU A 42 3.00 9.58 -3.96
C LEU A 42 2.88 10.74 -2.97
N GLU A 43 2.16 11.77 -3.37
CA GLU A 43 1.87 12.94 -2.53
C GLU A 43 0.99 12.57 -1.34
N LYS A 44 0.02 11.66 -1.54
CA LYS A 44 -0.84 11.15 -0.47
C LYS A 44 -1.11 9.67 -0.67
N ILE A 45 -1.04 8.90 0.40
CA ILE A 45 -1.36 7.48 0.48
C ILE A 45 -2.32 7.33 1.66
N GLU A 46 -3.59 7.04 1.38
CA GLU A 46 -4.56 6.71 2.41
C GLU A 46 -4.84 5.20 2.37
N VAL A 47 -4.79 4.56 3.53
CA VAL A 47 -5.03 3.12 3.67
C VAL A 47 -6.00 2.88 4.81
N TRP A 48 -7.03 2.07 4.57
CA TRP A 48 -7.96 1.62 5.60
C TRP A 48 -8.42 0.20 5.34
N LEU A 49 -8.99 -0.43 6.36
CA LEU A 49 -9.56 -1.77 6.25
C LEU A 49 -11.05 -1.65 5.93
N GLU A 50 -11.46 -2.25 4.81
CA GLU A 50 -12.85 -2.34 4.40
C GLU A 50 -13.27 -3.82 4.49
N GLY A 51 -13.85 -4.19 5.65
CA GLY A 51 -14.26 -5.55 5.96
C GLY A 51 -13.09 -6.53 6.01
N SER A 52 -12.94 -7.36 4.97
CA SER A 52 -11.86 -8.35 4.83
C SER A 52 -10.78 -7.95 3.84
N LYS A 53 -10.82 -6.73 3.31
CA LYS A 53 -9.91 -6.21 2.28
C LYS A 53 -9.22 -4.94 2.76
N MET A 54 -8.06 -4.65 2.17
CA MET A 54 -7.38 -3.37 2.34
C MET A 54 -7.81 -2.42 1.22
N ALA A 55 -8.36 -1.28 1.59
CA ALA A 55 -8.64 -0.19 0.68
C ALA A 55 -7.48 0.81 0.70
N VAL A 56 -7.11 1.25 -0.49
CA VAL A 56 -5.99 2.16 -0.72
C VAL A 56 -6.42 3.27 -1.66
N GLU A 57 -6.12 4.51 -1.30
CA GLU A 57 -6.25 5.69 -2.15
C GLU A 57 -4.87 6.34 -2.27
N THR A 58 -4.43 6.59 -3.50
CA THR A 58 -3.14 7.23 -3.74
C THR A 58 -3.27 8.41 -4.68
N THR A 59 -2.64 9.52 -4.32
CA THR A 59 -2.49 10.71 -5.14
C THR A 59 -1.02 10.83 -5.54
N SER A 60 -0.74 10.84 -6.83
CA SER A 60 0.61 10.94 -7.38
C SER A 60 0.91 12.34 -7.89
N LYS A 61 2.12 12.83 -7.64
CA LYS A 61 2.66 14.07 -8.21
C LYS A 61 3.73 13.76 -9.26
N ARG A 62 3.97 14.71 -10.17
CA ARG A 62 5.05 14.59 -11.15
C ARG A 62 6.40 14.76 -10.45
N VAL A 63 7.24 13.74 -10.55
CA VAL A 63 8.63 13.73 -10.06
C VAL A 63 9.56 13.24 -11.17
N ASP A 64 10.86 13.29 -10.93
CA ASP A 64 11.86 12.71 -11.83
C ASP A 64 11.75 11.17 -11.90
N ASN A 65 12.33 10.60 -12.95
CA ASN A 65 12.24 9.15 -13.20
C ASN A 65 12.89 8.32 -12.07
N ALA A 66 13.96 8.79 -11.44
CA ALA A 66 14.63 8.03 -10.38
C ALA A 66 13.73 7.93 -9.14
N THR A 67 13.15 9.06 -8.71
CA THR A 67 12.18 9.08 -7.60
C THR A 67 10.94 8.24 -7.91
N ALA A 68 10.43 8.29 -9.14
CA ALA A 68 9.28 7.48 -9.54
C ALA A 68 9.56 5.98 -9.45
N GLN A 69 10.74 5.52 -9.89
CA GLN A 69 11.14 4.11 -9.81
C GLN A 69 11.32 3.65 -8.36
N ASP A 70 11.95 4.47 -7.53
CA ASP A 70 12.13 4.16 -6.10
C ASP A 70 10.77 4.05 -5.37
N THR A 71 9.88 5.01 -5.64
CA THR A 71 8.52 5.00 -5.10
C THR A 71 7.76 3.74 -5.52
N LEU A 72 7.86 3.34 -6.79
CA LEU A 72 7.24 2.10 -7.29
C LEU A 72 7.82 0.84 -6.61
N LYS A 73 9.12 0.82 -6.31
CA LYS A 73 9.77 -0.29 -5.62
C LYS A 73 9.24 -0.43 -4.19
N ARG A 74 9.28 0.65 -3.40
CA ARG A 74 8.72 0.69 -2.04
C ARG A 74 7.24 0.37 -2.01
N TRP A 75 6.46 0.89 -2.97
CA TRP A 75 5.04 0.59 -3.09
C TRP A 75 4.78 -0.91 -3.31
N ASN A 76 5.60 -1.56 -4.12
CA ASN A 76 5.46 -2.99 -4.36
C ASN A 76 5.86 -3.84 -3.16
N GLU A 77 6.86 -3.40 -2.41
CA GLU A 77 7.28 -4.01 -1.15
C GLU A 77 6.20 -3.88 -0.07
N PHE A 78 5.61 -2.69 0.08
CA PHE A 78 4.47 -2.44 0.96
C PHE A 78 3.33 -3.43 0.71
N LEU A 79 2.88 -3.52 -0.55
CA LEU A 79 1.79 -4.42 -0.91
C LEU A 79 2.16 -5.89 -0.68
N PHE A 80 3.43 -6.27 -0.83
CA PHE A 80 3.88 -7.63 -0.52
C PHE A 80 3.84 -7.92 0.98
N CYS A 81 4.39 -7.04 1.81
CA CYS A 81 4.42 -7.19 3.27
C CYS A 81 3.00 -7.25 3.85
N VAL A 82 2.10 -6.40 3.35
CA VAL A 82 0.72 -6.32 3.86
C VAL A 82 -0.17 -7.44 3.31
N THR A 83 -0.15 -7.72 2.01
CA THR A 83 -1.09 -8.68 1.40
C THR A 83 -0.55 -10.10 1.31
N GLY A 84 0.77 -10.29 1.39
CA GLY A 84 1.44 -11.57 1.19
C GLY A 84 1.53 -12.00 -0.28
N TYR A 85 1.07 -11.16 -1.22
CA TYR A 85 1.14 -11.43 -2.66
C TYR A 85 2.30 -10.70 -3.32
N THR A 86 3.15 -11.46 -4.01
CA THR A 86 4.20 -10.91 -4.88
C THR A 86 3.59 -10.09 -6.02
N ALA A 87 4.35 -9.18 -6.60
CA ALA A 87 3.90 -8.39 -7.75
C ALA A 87 3.40 -9.28 -8.91
N LYS A 88 4.01 -10.45 -9.12
CA LYS A 88 3.63 -11.43 -10.14
C LYS A 88 2.28 -12.08 -9.83
N GLU A 89 2.03 -12.47 -8.58
CA GLU A 89 0.75 -13.01 -8.13
C GLU A 89 -0.37 -11.95 -8.21
N ARG A 90 -0.08 -10.70 -7.84
CA ARG A 90 -1.02 -9.57 -7.97
C ARG A 90 -1.41 -9.34 -9.43
N LYS A 91 -0.45 -9.32 -10.35
CA LYS A 91 -0.72 -9.20 -11.80
C LYS A 91 -1.58 -10.34 -12.33
N LYS A 92 -1.32 -11.59 -11.91
CA LYS A 92 -2.09 -12.78 -12.32
C LYS A 92 -3.53 -12.76 -11.78
N LYS A 93 -3.76 -12.19 -10.60
CA LYS A 93 -5.11 -11.97 -10.05
C LYS A 93 -5.84 -10.85 -10.81
N MET A 94 -5.17 -9.75 -11.11
CA MET A 94 -5.75 -8.65 -11.89
C MET A 94 -6.11 -9.07 -13.32
N SER A 95 -5.34 -9.97 -13.94
CA SER A 95 -5.59 -10.44 -15.31
C SER A 95 -6.62 -11.57 -15.41
N LYS A 96 -7.22 -12.00 -14.30
CA LYS A 96 -8.21 -13.09 -14.24
C LYS A 96 -9.66 -12.60 -14.11
N THR A 97 -9.88 -11.31 -14.30
CA THR A 97 -11.23 -10.71 -14.41
C THR A 97 -11.61 -10.62 -15.87
#